data_AF-A0A7X1NCF0-F1
#
_entry.id   AF-A0A7X1NCF0-F1
#
_cell.length_a   1.000
_cell.length_b   1.000
_cell.length_c   1.000
_cell.angle_alpha   90.00
_cell.angle_beta   90.00
_cell.angle_gamma   90.00
#
_symmetry.space_group_name_H-M   'P 1'
#
loop_
_entity.id
_entity.type
_entity.pdbx_description
1 polymer ?
#
loop_
_entity_poly.entity_id
_entity_poly.type
_entity_poly.pdbx_seq_one_letter_code
_entity_poly.pdbx_strand_id
1 'polypeptide(L)'
;MDDPFDRRELLLHLGDMLEALSCLAKTGRPDATVAQLARQQESLKDFDFLRALAPKMTVADFGARVASAFFLWPKELLEKDLNHTALASTVQHDLFDGNPSGWKAYVAHMQKKVKWFGTGLPAMKSGASRKPAHAEAEDASPVEASFEAAPPTEWDAPDEKKGWPWPQPGSTS
;
A
#
# COMPACT_ATOMS: atom_id res chain seq x y z
N MET A 1 -5.64 -11.33 -21.98
CA MET A 1 -4.54 -11.09 -22.95
C MET A 1 -3.79 -9.81 -22.62
N ASP A 2 -4.35 -8.92 -21.79
CA ASP A 2 -3.69 -7.68 -21.34
C ASP A 2 -2.91 -7.84 -20.03
N ASP A 3 -2.95 -9.02 -19.40
CA ASP A 3 -2.41 -9.28 -18.06
C ASP A 3 -0.92 -8.86 -17.89
N PRO A 4 0.00 -9.06 -18.86
CA PRO A 4 1.36 -8.56 -18.73
C PRO A 4 1.45 -7.02 -18.74
N PHE A 5 0.61 -6.36 -19.52
CA PHE A 5 0.53 -4.90 -19.57
C PHE A 5 -0.12 -4.36 -18.29
N ASP A 6 -1.26 -4.92 -17.87
CA ASP A 6 -1.94 -4.55 -16.64
C ASP A 6 -1.02 -4.72 -15.42
N ARG A 7 -0.29 -5.84 -15.36
CA ARG A 7 0.71 -6.10 -14.30
C ARG A 7 1.80 -5.02 -14.28
N ARG A 8 2.32 -4.63 -15.45
CA ARG A 8 3.30 -3.53 -15.55
C ARG A 8 2.73 -2.23 -15.02
N GLU A 9 1.52 -1.85 -15.44
CA GLU A 9 0.90 -0.60 -15.00
C GLU A 9 0.60 -0.61 -13.49
N LEU A 10 0.20 -1.74 -12.92
CA LEU A 10 0.02 -1.89 -11.47
C LEU A 10 1.36 -1.79 -10.71
N LEU A 11 2.43 -2.40 -11.23
CA LEU A 11 3.77 -2.26 -10.63
C LEU A 11 4.27 -0.81 -10.68
N LEU A 12 4.04 -0.11 -11.80
CA LEU A 12 4.37 1.32 -11.90
C LEU A 12 3.58 2.14 -10.88
N HIS A 13 2.29 1.87 -10.75
CA HIS A 13 1.46 2.57 -9.77
C HIS A 13 1.89 2.31 -8.31
N LEU A 14 2.32 1.07 -8.01
CA LEU A 14 2.93 0.77 -6.71
C LEU A 14 4.20 1.59 -6.49
N GLY A 15 5.04 1.73 -7.52
CA GLY A 15 6.22 2.61 -7.51
C GLY A 15 5.85 4.06 -7.18
N ASP A 16 4.86 4.62 -7.89
CA ASP A 16 4.41 6.00 -7.68
C ASP A 16 3.87 6.21 -6.25
N MET A 17 3.14 5.23 -5.69
CA MET A 17 2.64 5.28 -4.30
C MET A 17 3.79 5.32 -3.28
N LEU A 18 4.81 4.50 -3.48
CA LEU A 18 5.99 4.45 -2.61
C LEU A 18 6.85 5.73 -2.75
N GLU A 19 6.95 6.28 -3.96
CA GLU A 19 7.63 7.54 -4.21
C GLU A 19 6.91 8.71 -3.54
N ALA A 20 5.59 8.83 -3.73
CA ALA A 20 4.76 9.83 -3.06
C ALA A 20 4.90 9.73 -1.54
N LEU A 21 4.88 8.51 -0.98
CA LEU A 21 5.11 8.27 0.45
C LEU A 21 6.49 8.75 0.89
N SER A 22 7.55 8.45 0.13
CA SER A 22 8.91 8.91 0.43
C SER A 22 9.00 10.44 0.42
N CYS A 23 8.42 11.10 -0.58
CA CYS A 23 8.36 12.55 -0.68
C CYS A 23 7.62 13.18 0.51
N LEU A 24 6.48 12.61 0.91
CA LEU A 24 5.71 13.08 2.07
C LEU A 24 6.47 12.85 3.38
N ALA A 25 7.10 11.70 3.58
CA ALA A 25 7.87 11.38 4.77
C ALA A 25 9.06 12.35 4.97
N LYS A 26 9.76 12.71 3.88
CA LYS A 26 10.88 13.66 3.89
C LYS A 26 10.49 15.07 4.35
N THR A 27 9.20 15.41 4.40
CA THR A 27 8.74 16.69 4.95
C THR A 27 8.90 16.79 6.46
N GLY A 28 8.99 15.66 7.17
CA GLY A 28 9.06 15.63 8.63
C GLY A 28 7.78 16.12 9.32
N ARG A 29 6.63 16.12 8.61
CA ARG A 29 5.35 16.64 9.11
C ARG A 29 4.26 15.56 9.11
N PRO A 30 4.31 14.58 10.04
CA PRO A 30 3.38 13.45 10.05
C PRO A 30 1.91 13.87 10.17
N ASP A 31 1.62 14.95 10.91
CA ASP A 31 0.25 15.44 11.15
C ASP A 31 -0.27 16.37 10.05
N ALA A 32 0.57 16.78 9.11
CA ALA A 32 0.12 17.60 7.99
C ALA A 32 -0.78 16.77 7.07
N THR A 33 -1.81 17.40 6.49
CA THR A 33 -2.66 16.71 5.52
C THR A 33 -1.92 16.52 4.19
N VAL A 34 -2.12 15.36 3.56
CA VAL A 34 -1.55 15.06 2.24
C VAL A 34 -2.01 16.09 1.21
N ALA A 35 -3.29 16.49 1.26
CA ALA A 35 -3.87 17.48 0.36
C ALA A 35 -3.20 18.86 0.48
N GLN A 36 -2.80 19.26 1.69
CA GLN A 36 -2.05 20.51 1.89
C GLN A 36 -0.65 20.41 1.26
N LEU A 37 0.08 19.33 1.54
CA LEU A 37 1.44 19.15 1.04
C LEU A 37 1.48 19.01 -0.48
N ALA A 38 0.52 18.30 -1.08
CA ALA A 38 0.41 18.14 -2.53
C ALA A 38 0.19 19.47 -3.29
N ARG A 39 -0.38 20.48 -2.61
CA ARG A 39 -0.52 21.84 -3.18
C ARG A 39 0.74 22.69 -3.06
N GLN A 40 1.58 22.39 -2.07
CA GLN A 40 2.76 23.19 -1.71
C GLN A 40 4.04 22.70 -2.38
N GLN A 41 4.14 21.40 -2.65
CA GLN A 41 5.36 20.78 -3.18
C GLN A 41 5.22 20.41 -4.64
N GLU A 42 6.13 20.91 -5.48
CA GLU A 42 6.18 20.58 -6.91
C GLU A 42 6.33 19.07 -7.14
N SER A 43 7.14 18.39 -6.33
CA SER A 43 7.39 16.94 -6.43
C SER A 43 6.15 16.06 -6.23
N LEU A 44 5.07 16.61 -5.66
CA LEU A 44 3.84 15.87 -5.43
C LEU A 44 2.76 16.13 -6.50
N LYS A 45 3.01 17.05 -7.43
CA LYS A 45 2.01 17.43 -8.46
C LYS A 45 1.80 16.34 -9.49
N ASP A 46 2.81 15.52 -9.74
CA ASP A 46 2.75 14.43 -10.72
C ASP A 46 1.90 13.24 -10.21
N PHE A 47 1.64 13.17 -8.91
CA PHE A 47 0.82 12.12 -8.28
C PHE A 47 -0.66 12.49 -8.28
N ASP A 48 -1.27 12.47 -9.46
CA ASP A 48 -2.68 12.77 -9.70
C ASP A 48 -3.66 12.05 -8.76
N PHE A 49 -3.33 10.82 -8.36
CA PHE A 49 -4.14 9.99 -7.47
C PHE A 49 -4.26 10.56 -6.05
N LEU A 50 -3.32 11.40 -5.60
CA LEU A 50 -3.39 12.01 -4.26
C LEU A 50 -4.63 12.91 -4.11
N ARG A 51 -5.20 13.41 -5.20
CA ARG A 51 -6.45 14.20 -5.18
C ARG A 51 -7.68 13.38 -4.80
N ALA A 52 -7.60 12.04 -4.89
CA ALA A 52 -8.70 11.15 -4.52
C ALA A 52 -8.73 10.86 -3.01
N LEU A 53 -7.64 11.14 -2.28
CA LEU A 53 -7.55 10.86 -0.86
C LEU A 53 -8.53 11.70 -0.04
N ALA A 54 -8.85 11.22 1.17
CA ALA A 54 -9.72 11.96 2.07
C ALA A 54 -9.06 13.31 2.43
N PRO A 55 -9.78 14.44 2.42
CA PRO A 55 -9.17 15.76 2.64
C PRO A 55 -8.45 15.93 3.97
N LYS A 56 -8.84 15.13 4.98
CA LYS A 56 -8.26 15.13 6.33
C LYS A 56 -7.18 14.06 6.54
N MET A 57 -6.84 13.28 5.51
CA MET A 57 -5.82 12.24 5.62
C MET A 57 -4.45 12.86 5.89
N THR A 58 -3.86 12.50 7.02
CA THR A 58 -2.52 12.95 7.42
C THR A 58 -1.44 12.16 6.69
N VAL A 59 -0.18 12.62 6.74
CA VAL A 59 0.97 11.87 6.20
C VAL A 59 1.15 10.55 6.93
N ALA A 60 1.00 10.54 8.26
CA ALA A 60 1.08 9.32 9.06
C ALA A 60 -0.02 8.31 8.67
N ASP A 61 -1.27 8.77 8.56
CA ASP A 61 -2.39 7.93 8.11
C ASP A 61 -2.15 7.39 6.71
N PHE A 62 -1.67 8.23 5.79
CA PHE A 62 -1.39 7.82 4.42
C PHE A 62 -0.32 6.73 4.38
N GLY A 63 0.77 6.87 5.12
CA GLY A 63 1.81 5.85 5.18
C GLY A 63 1.31 4.51 5.70
N ALA A 64 0.56 4.51 6.81
CA ALA A 64 -0.03 3.29 7.36
C ALA A 64 -1.01 2.64 6.35
N ARG A 65 -1.89 3.44 5.75
CA ARG A 65 -2.90 2.96 4.80
C ARG A 65 -2.31 2.46 3.49
N VAL A 66 -1.25 3.09 2.97
CA VAL A 66 -0.54 2.60 1.77
C VAL A 66 0.14 1.26 2.08
N ALA A 67 0.81 1.13 3.22
CA ALA A 67 1.42 -0.15 3.61
C ALA A 67 0.36 -1.26 3.66
N SER A 68 -0.79 -1.01 4.30
CA SER A 68 -1.90 -1.98 4.38
C SER A 68 -2.60 -2.23 3.03
N ALA A 69 -2.80 -1.21 2.20
CA ALA A 69 -3.49 -1.36 0.93
C ALA A 69 -2.69 -2.17 -0.10
N PHE A 70 -1.36 -2.08 -0.06
CA PHE A 70 -0.49 -2.57 -1.13
C PHE A 70 0.44 -3.73 -0.72
N PHE A 71 0.46 -4.19 0.54
CA PHE A 71 1.42 -5.23 0.98
C PHE A 71 1.35 -6.54 0.19
N LEU A 72 0.17 -6.89 -0.35
CA LEU A 72 -0.04 -8.11 -1.13
C LEU A 72 0.37 -7.96 -2.60
N TRP A 73 0.45 -6.74 -3.12
CA TRP A 73 0.72 -6.49 -4.55
C TRP A 73 2.03 -7.12 -5.01
N PRO A 74 3.17 -7.02 -4.29
CA PRO A 74 4.42 -7.64 -4.73
C PRO A 74 4.33 -9.15 -4.98
N LYS A 75 3.45 -9.86 -4.27
CA LYS A 75 3.26 -11.32 -4.45
C LYS A 75 2.18 -11.61 -5.49
N GLU A 76 1.01 -11.01 -5.35
CA GLU A 76 -0.13 -11.24 -6.25
C GLU A 76 0.16 -10.83 -7.69
N LEU A 77 1.00 -9.81 -7.89
CA LEU A 77 1.43 -9.41 -9.23
C LEU A 77 2.43 -10.39 -9.86
N LEU A 78 2.98 -11.36 -9.14
CA LEU A 78 3.86 -12.40 -9.69
C LEU A 78 3.12 -13.70 -9.98
N GLU A 79 1.88 -13.84 -9.49
CA GLU A 79 1.07 -15.03 -9.73
C GLU A 79 0.75 -15.20 -11.21
N LYS A 80 0.53 -16.46 -11.60
CA LYS A 80 0.22 -16.84 -12.98
C LYS A 80 -1.02 -16.09 -13.48
N ASP A 81 -2.07 -16.11 -12.68
CA ASP A 81 -3.35 -15.46 -12.94
C ASP A 81 -3.53 -14.34 -11.90
N LEU A 82 -3.87 -13.13 -12.36
CA LEU A 82 -4.01 -11.98 -11.46
C LEU A 82 -5.31 -12.09 -10.65
N ASN A 83 -5.19 -12.02 -9.32
CA ASN A 83 -6.35 -11.91 -8.45
C ASN A 83 -6.89 -10.48 -8.42
N HIS A 84 -7.66 -10.14 -9.45
CA HIS A 84 -8.23 -8.80 -9.65
C HIS A 84 -9.01 -8.31 -8.43
N THR A 85 -9.81 -9.20 -7.83
CA THR A 85 -10.60 -8.88 -6.66
C THR A 85 -9.70 -8.53 -5.48
N ALA A 86 -8.73 -9.38 -5.13
CA ALA A 86 -7.84 -9.13 -3.99
C ALA A 86 -7.03 -7.84 -4.15
N LEU A 87 -6.47 -7.60 -5.34
CA LEU A 87 -5.67 -6.40 -5.64
C LEU A 87 -6.49 -5.11 -5.45
N ALA A 88 -7.74 -5.09 -5.90
CA ALA A 88 -8.58 -3.90 -5.83
C ALA A 88 -9.32 -3.78 -4.49
N SER A 89 -9.79 -4.88 -3.89
CA SER A 89 -10.58 -4.85 -2.65
C SER A 89 -9.77 -4.39 -1.46
N THR A 90 -8.49 -4.76 -1.38
CA THR A 90 -7.62 -4.32 -0.28
C THR A 90 -7.33 -2.83 -0.38
N VAL A 91 -7.13 -2.30 -1.58
CA VAL A 91 -6.99 -0.84 -1.77
C VAL A 91 -8.28 -0.11 -1.42
N GLN A 92 -9.44 -0.63 -1.86
CA GLN A 92 -10.74 -0.07 -1.51
C GLN A 92 -10.91 0.00 0.01
N HIS A 93 -10.67 -1.11 0.72
CA HIS A 93 -10.84 -1.18 2.16
C HIS A 93 -9.80 -0.35 2.93
N ASP A 94 -8.51 -0.54 2.68
CA ASP A 94 -7.48 0.02 3.56
C ASP A 94 -7.14 1.48 3.24
N LEU A 95 -7.18 1.88 1.97
CA LEU A 95 -6.87 3.25 1.58
C LEU A 95 -8.10 4.16 1.57
N PHE A 96 -9.26 3.64 1.16
CA PHE A 96 -10.44 4.47 0.89
C PHE A 96 -11.62 4.25 1.85
N ASP A 97 -11.50 3.46 2.92
CA ASP A 97 -12.61 3.28 3.88
C ASP A 97 -13.21 4.63 4.32
N GLY A 98 -14.54 4.69 4.31
CA GLY A 98 -15.30 5.92 4.59
C GLY A 98 -15.21 7.03 3.52
N ASN A 99 -14.52 6.81 2.39
CA ASN A 99 -14.35 7.79 1.30
C ASN A 99 -14.82 7.24 -0.07
N PRO A 100 -16.13 7.02 -0.27
CA PRO A 100 -16.67 6.45 -1.52
C PRO A 100 -16.43 7.34 -2.75
N SER A 101 -16.44 8.67 -2.59
CA SER A 101 -16.13 9.60 -3.67
C SER A 101 -14.66 9.51 -4.09
N GLY A 102 -13.75 9.38 -3.13
CA GLY A 102 -12.33 9.17 -3.38
C GLY A 102 -12.07 7.85 -4.07
N TRP A 103 -12.68 6.77 -3.59
CA TRP A 103 -12.60 5.47 -4.26
C TRP A 103 -13.03 5.55 -5.72
N LYS A 104 -14.17 6.20 -6.01
CA LYS A 104 -14.63 6.37 -7.40
C LYS A 104 -13.63 7.16 -8.26
N ALA A 105 -13.07 8.24 -7.73
CA ALA A 105 -12.08 9.04 -8.43
C ALA A 105 -10.77 8.26 -8.69
N TYR A 106 -10.34 7.47 -7.71
CA TYR A 106 -9.17 6.61 -7.82
C TYR A 106 -9.36 5.48 -8.83
N VAL A 107 -10.52 4.80 -8.81
CA VAL A 107 -10.86 3.79 -9.83
C VAL A 107 -10.84 4.41 -11.23
N ALA A 108 -11.44 5.58 -11.41
CA ALA A 108 -11.42 6.27 -12.70
C ALA A 108 -9.99 6.64 -13.15
N HIS A 109 -9.10 6.95 -12.21
CA HIS A 109 -7.67 7.15 -12.51
C HIS A 109 -7.02 5.85 -12.98
N MET A 110 -7.17 4.75 -12.22
CA MET A 110 -6.57 3.44 -12.54
C MET A 110 -7.09 2.88 -13.88
N GLN A 111 -8.39 3.01 -14.14
CA GLN A 111 -9.04 2.51 -15.35
C GLN A 111 -8.63 3.23 -16.63
N LYS A 112 -7.86 4.33 -16.55
CA LYS A 112 -7.18 4.89 -17.73
C LYS A 112 -6.21 3.88 -18.34
N LYS A 113 -5.54 3.10 -17.49
CA LYS A 113 -4.49 2.13 -17.86
C LYS A 113 -4.92 0.68 -17.65
N VAL A 114 -5.58 0.37 -16.54
CA VAL A 114 -5.97 -1.00 -16.14
C VAL A 114 -7.49 -1.10 -16.09
N LYS A 115 -8.12 -1.53 -17.20
CA LYS A 115 -9.57 -1.38 -17.42
C LYS A 115 -10.44 -2.12 -16.41
N TRP A 116 -9.99 -3.26 -15.92
CA TRP A 116 -10.76 -4.08 -14.99
C TRP A 116 -10.74 -3.54 -13.56
N PHE A 117 -9.78 -2.67 -13.20
CA PHE A 117 -9.51 -2.30 -11.81
C PHE A 117 -10.77 -1.79 -11.10
N GLY A 118 -11.11 -2.38 -9.95
CA GLY A 118 -12.29 -2.03 -9.15
C GLY A 118 -13.64 -2.47 -9.71
N THR A 119 -13.69 -3.15 -10.86
CA THR A 119 -14.94 -3.68 -11.44
C THR A 119 -15.45 -4.86 -10.62
N GLY A 120 -16.77 -4.94 -10.41
CA GLY A 120 -17.41 -6.06 -9.70
C GLY A 120 -17.23 -6.06 -8.18
N LEU A 121 -16.56 -5.04 -7.61
CA LEU A 121 -16.49 -4.87 -6.16
C LEU A 121 -17.81 -4.35 -5.58
N PRO A 122 -18.16 -4.73 -4.34
CA PRO A 122 -19.29 -4.15 -3.64
C PRO A 122 -19.18 -2.63 -3.52
N ALA A 123 -20.32 -1.96 -3.58
CA ALA A 123 -20.38 -0.53 -3.32
C ALA A 123 -19.94 -0.23 -1.88
N MET A 124 -19.08 0.78 -1.72
CA MET A 124 -18.70 1.26 -0.39
C MET A 124 -19.90 1.84 0.32
N LYS A 125 -20.05 1.46 1.60
CA LYS A 125 -21.01 2.11 2.48
C LYS A 125 -20.47 3.50 2.80
N SER A 126 -21.26 4.54 2.53
CA SER A 126 -20.97 5.88 3.06
C SER A 126 -21.03 5.79 4.58
N GLY A 127 -19.86 5.81 5.23
CA GLY A 127 -19.77 5.70 6.68
C GLY A 127 -20.42 6.91 7.35
N ALA A 128 -21.62 6.73 7.90
CA ALA A 128 -21.96 7.44 9.12
C ALA A 128 -21.00 6.91 10.20
N SER A 129 -20.03 7.75 10.55
CA SER A 129 -19.08 7.63 11.66
C SER A 129 -19.25 6.36 12.51
N ARG A 130 -18.38 5.37 12.31
CA ARG A 130 -18.20 4.29 13.29
C ARG A 130 -17.68 4.93 14.57
N LYS A 131 -18.60 5.20 15.51
CA LYS A 131 -18.30 5.70 16.85
C LYS A 131 -17.26 4.75 17.47
N PRO A 132 -16.12 5.23 17.99
CA PRO A 132 -15.22 4.35 18.71
C PRO A 132 -15.96 3.90 19.96
N ALA A 133 -16.12 2.58 20.11
CA ALA A 133 -16.51 2.00 21.38
C ALA A 133 -15.30 2.13 22.31
N HIS A 134 -15.21 3.26 23.01
CA HIS A 134 -14.43 3.32 24.23
C HIS A 134 -15.09 2.38 25.24
N ALA A 135 -14.36 1.34 25.63
CA ALA A 135 -14.49 0.74 26.94
C ALA A 135 -13.12 0.92 27.62
N GLU A 136 -13.02 1.97 28.43
CA GLU A 136 -12.04 2.11 29.50
C GLU A 136 -12.39 1.20 30.67
N ALA A 137 -11.38 1.06 31.54
CA ALA A 137 -11.31 0.41 32.84
C ALA A 137 -11.05 -1.11 32.79
N GLU A 138 -10.07 -1.66 33.51
CA GLU A 138 -9.07 -1.09 34.40
C GLU A 138 -8.02 -2.19 34.66
N ASP A 139 -6.80 -1.74 34.94
CA ASP A 139 -5.79 -2.31 35.84
C ASP A 139 -5.87 -3.81 36.22
N ALA A 140 -4.87 -4.58 35.75
CA ALA A 140 -4.28 -5.66 36.52
C ALA A 140 -2.80 -5.81 36.12
N SER A 141 -1.95 -5.56 37.11
CA SER A 141 -0.49 -5.61 37.14
C SER A 141 0.16 -6.93 36.64
N PRO A 142 1.49 -6.94 36.42
CA PRO A 142 2.17 -7.78 35.45
C PRO A 142 2.50 -9.19 35.97
N VAL A 143 2.43 -10.18 35.08
CA VAL A 143 2.99 -11.51 35.33
C VAL A 143 4.32 -11.60 34.60
N GLU A 144 5.41 -11.59 35.36
CA GLU A 144 6.73 -11.98 34.90
C GLU A 144 6.68 -13.42 34.34
N ALA A 145 7.08 -13.57 33.09
CA ALA A 145 7.41 -14.87 32.52
C ALA A 145 8.81 -14.76 31.93
N SER A 146 9.77 -15.32 32.68
CA SER A 146 11.12 -15.61 32.23
C SER A 146 11.08 -16.33 30.88
N PHE A 147 11.59 -15.67 29.84
CA PHE A 147 12.08 -16.35 28.66
C PHE A 147 13.61 -16.34 28.73
N GLU A 148 14.15 -17.51 29.03
CA GLU A 148 15.56 -17.83 28.94
C GLU A 148 16.03 -17.58 27.51
N ALA A 149 16.93 -16.61 27.35
CA ALA A 149 17.50 -16.23 26.07
C ALA A 149 18.58 -17.25 25.65
N ALA A 150 18.26 -18.09 24.68
CA ALA A 150 19.27 -18.81 23.90
C ALA A 150 19.95 -17.82 22.93
N PRO A 151 21.28 -17.92 22.71
CA PRO A 151 22.02 -16.95 21.92
C PRO A 151 21.64 -16.99 20.43
N PRO A 152 21.81 -15.88 19.69
CA PRO A 152 21.51 -15.82 18.27
C PRO A 152 22.46 -16.74 17.49
N THR A 153 21.88 -17.68 16.75
CA THR A 153 22.59 -18.45 15.73
C THR A 153 23.04 -17.50 14.62
N GLU A 154 24.36 -17.38 14.52
CA GLU A 154 25.18 -16.86 13.43
C GLU A 154 24.51 -17.02 12.05
N TRP A 155 24.20 -15.89 11.40
CA TRP A 155 23.76 -15.84 9.99
C TRP A 155 24.98 -15.92 9.05
N ASP A 156 25.77 -16.98 9.16
CA ASP A 156 26.81 -17.29 8.19
C ASP A 156 26.53 -18.64 7.53
N ALA A 157 25.72 -18.59 6.47
CA ALA A 157 25.78 -19.56 5.39
C ALA A 157 25.39 -18.85 4.08
N PRO A 158 26.24 -18.89 3.03
CA PRO A 158 25.82 -18.50 1.70
C PRO A 158 24.83 -19.55 1.22
N ASP A 159 23.54 -19.20 1.26
CA ASP A 159 22.47 -20.03 0.75
C ASP A 159 22.64 -20.11 -0.78
N GLU A 160 23.22 -21.21 -1.26
CA GLU A 160 23.35 -21.59 -2.68
C GLU A 160 21.97 -21.90 -3.32
N LYS A 161 20.94 -21.11 -3.00
CA LYS A 161 19.68 -21.16 -3.71
C LYS A 161 19.84 -20.39 -5.01
N LYS A 162 20.03 -21.17 -6.07
CA LYS A 162 19.82 -20.86 -7.49
C LYS A 162 18.65 -19.88 -7.66
N GLY A 163 18.99 -18.60 -7.60
CA GLY A 163 18.06 -17.50 -7.67
C GLY A 163 18.06 -16.93 -9.08
N TRP A 164 16.95 -17.11 -9.76
CA TRP A 164 16.45 -16.25 -10.85
C TRP A 164 17.20 -16.30 -12.20
N PRO A 165 16.49 -16.18 -13.34
CA PRO A 165 17.00 -16.52 -14.66
C PRO A 165 17.65 -15.31 -15.34
N TRP A 166 18.64 -14.69 -14.71
CA TRP A 166 19.46 -13.71 -15.41
C TRP A 166 20.72 -14.40 -15.93
N PRO A 167 21.08 -14.21 -17.22
CA PRO A 167 22.37 -14.69 -17.71
C PRO A 167 23.47 -14.00 -16.92
N GLN A 168 24.37 -14.79 -16.34
CA GLN A 168 25.55 -14.29 -15.64
C GLN A 168 26.39 -13.48 -16.66
N PRO A 169 26.75 -12.22 -16.37
CA PRO A 169 27.55 -11.44 -17.29
C PRO A 169 28.97 -12.02 -17.29
N GLY A 170 29.31 -12.76 -18.36
CA GLY A 170 30.66 -13.30 -18.55
C GLY A 170 30.78 -14.58 -19.37
N SER A 171 29.69 -15.31 -19.67
CA SER A 171 29.76 -16.46 -20.58
C SER A 171 29.58 -16.02 -22.03
N THR A 172 30.63 -15.45 -22.61
CA THR A 172 30.84 -15.54 -24.06
C THR A 172 31.70 -16.76 -24.35
N SER A 173 31.22 -17.59 -25.29
CA SER A 173 31.77 -18.87 -25.76
C SER A 173 33.25 -18.87 -26.10
#